data_AF-A0A438H623-F1
#
_entry.id   AF-A0A438H623-F1
#
_cell.length_a   1.000
_cell.length_b   1.000
_cell.length_c   1.000
_cell.angle_alpha   90.00
_cell.angle_beta   90.00
_cell.angle_gamma   90.00
#
_symmetry.space_group_name_H-M   'P 1'
#
loop_
_entity.id
_entity.type
_entity.pdbx_description
1 polymer ?
#
loop_
_entity_poly.entity_id
_entity_poly.type
_entity_poly.pdbx_seq_one_letter_code
_entity_poly.pdbx_strand_id
1 'polypeptide(L)'
;MHWVSKGALEQILNLVHNKSEIERRVHAVIDKFANRRLRTLVVAYQEVPDGREESLGGLWQFVGHMPLFDPPRHDNAETIRRTLNLGANVKMITRI
;
A
#
# COMPACT_ATOMS: atom_id res chain seq x y z
N MET A 1 18.69 -17.20 -5.63
CA MET A 1 17.56 -17.14 -4.66
C MET A 1 16.95 -15.74 -4.75
N HIS A 2 15.72 -15.54 -4.30
CA HIS A 2 15.01 -14.26 -4.49
C HIS A 2 14.32 -13.81 -3.22
N TRP A 3 14.35 -12.51 -2.96
CA TRP A 3 13.58 -11.88 -1.91
C TRP A 3 12.56 -10.93 -2.48
N VAL A 4 11.40 -10.88 -1.83
CA VAL A 4 10.28 -10.03 -2.21
C VAL A 4 9.82 -9.29 -0.97
N SER A 5 9.69 -7.97 -1.10
CA SER A 5 9.17 -7.10 -0.05
C SER A 5 7.88 -6.45 -0.53
N LYS A 6 6.92 -6.32 0.39
CA LYS A 6 5.66 -5.61 0.14
C LYS A 6 5.39 -4.64 1.27
N GLY A 7 4.86 -3.47 0.96
CA GLY A 7 4.61 -2.45 1.97
C GLY A 7 3.92 -1.20 1.46
N ALA A 8 3.91 -0.18 2.32
CA ALA A 8 3.52 1.17 1.94
C ALA A 8 4.52 1.74 0.93
N LEU A 9 4.03 2.67 0.11
CA LEU A 9 4.79 3.30 -0.95
C LEU A 9 6.13 3.86 -0.48
N GLU A 10 6.11 4.72 0.53
CA GLU A 10 7.31 5.39 1.05
C GLU A 10 8.36 4.39 1.55
N GLN A 11 7.91 3.30 2.17
CA GLN A 11 8.82 2.26 2.69
C GLN A 11 9.50 1.51 1.56
N ILE A 12 8.76 1.16 0.51
CA ILE A 12 9.32 0.45 -0.65
C ILE A 12 10.19 1.38 -1.50
N LEU A 13 9.77 2.64 -1.72
CA LEU A 13 10.57 3.61 -2.46
C LEU A 13 11.92 3.87 -1.80
N ASN A 14 11.99 3.87 -0.46
CA ASN A 14 13.25 4.01 0.26
C ASN A 14 14.18 2.79 0.15
N LEU A 15 13.65 1.62 -0.24
CA LEU A 15 14.47 0.43 -0.50
C LEU A 15 15.05 0.42 -1.91
N VAL A 16 14.30 0.94 -2.89
CA VAL A 16 14.62 0.82 -4.32
C VAL A 16 15.72 1.80 -4.71
N HIS A 17 16.72 1.28 -5.44
CA HIS A 17 17.92 2.04 -5.82
C HIS A 17 17.65 3.26 -6.72
N ASN A 18 16.64 3.20 -7.60
CA ASN A 18 16.31 4.27 -8.55
C ASN A 18 15.12 5.14 -8.10
N LYS A 19 14.92 5.32 -6.79
CA LYS A 19 13.84 6.11 -6.18
C LYS A 19 13.53 7.40 -6.94
N SER A 20 14.52 8.28 -7.12
CA SER A 20 14.31 9.62 -7.69
C SER A 20 13.80 9.61 -9.14
N GLU A 21 14.04 8.53 -9.88
CA GLU A 21 13.55 8.36 -11.26
C GLU A 21 12.07 7.94 -11.28
N ILE A 22 11.67 7.04 -10.39
CA ILE A 22 10.35 6.40 -10.42
C ILE A 22 9.32 7.09 -9.50
N GLU A 23 9.76 7.79 -8.47
CA GLU A 23 8.93 8.36 -7.39
C GLU A 23 7.71 9.11 -7.94
N ARG A 24 7.92 10.10 -8.81
CA ARG A 24 6.83 10.89 -9.40
C ARG A 24 5.81 10.03 -10.15
N ARG A 25 6.26 9.01 -10.90
CA ARG A 25 5.39 8.14 -11.68
C ARG A 25 4.58 7.22 -10.78
N VAL A 26 5.21 6.68 -9.74
CA VAL A 26 4.61 5.77 -8.78
C VAL A 26 3.56 6.50 -7.94
N HIS A 27 3.86 7.71 -7.43
CA HIS A 27 2.90 8.55 -6.71
C HIS A 27 1.66 8.85 -7.57
N ALA A 28 1.84 9.24 -8.83
CA ALA A 28 0.73 9.53 -9.73
C ALA A 28 -0.22 8.34 -9.97
N VAL A 29 0.29 7.10 -9.88
CA VAL A 29 -0.54 5.89 -9.98
C VAL A 29 -1.31 5.64 -8.69
N ILE A 30 -0.67 5.84 -7.53
CA ILE A 30 -1.35 5.72 -6.23
C ILE A 30 -2.47 6.76 -6.10
N ASP A 31 -2.24 8.00 -6.50
CA ASP A 31 -3.28 9.04 -6.49
C ASP A 31 -4.50 8.64 -7.34
N LYS A 32 -4.26 8.00 -8.50
CA LYS A 32 -5.35 7.47 -9.33
C LYS A 32 -6.14 6.36 -8.64
N PHE A 33 -5.48 5.49 -7.87
CA PHE A 33 -6.15 4.44 -7.10
C PHE A 33 -6.88 5.00 -5.88
N ALA A 34 -6.30 5.97 -5.19
CA ALA A 34 -6.91 6.66 -4.05
C ALA A 34 -8.19 7.39 -4.46
N ASN A 35 -8.19 8.06 -5.63
CA ASN A 35 -9.39 8.68 -6.21
C ASN A 35 -10.51 7.68 -6.50
N ARG A 36 -10.18 6.40 -6.67
CA ARG A 36 -11.14 5.29 -6.84
C ARG A 36 -11.47 4.58 -5.51
N ARG A 37 -11.05 5.13 -4.37
CA ARG A 37 -11.22 4.56 -3.02
C ARG A 37 -10.57 3.19 -2.84
N LEU A 38 -9.42 2.99 -3.49
CA LEU A 38 -8.63 1.76 -3.36
C LEU A 38 -7.41 2.02 -2.46
N ARG A 39 -7.15 1.10 -1.54
CA ARG A 39 -5.88 1.05 -0.81
C ARG A 39 -4.83 0.46 -1.75
N THR A 40 -3.57 0.91 -1.70
CA THR A 40 -2.52 0.38 -2.58
C THR A 40 -1.37 -0.19 -1.77
N LEU A 41 -0.94 -1.41 -2.10
CA LEU A 41 0.33 -1.98 -1.65
C LEU A 41 1.36 -1.89 -2.77
N VAL A 42 2.62 -1.70 -2.40
CA VAL A 42 3.74 -1.66 -3.33
C VAL A 42 4.63 -2.87 -3.11
N VAL A 43 5.19 -3.41 -4.20
CA VAL A 43 6.04 -4.59 -4.18
C VAL A 43 7.40 -4.28 -4.80
N ALA A 44 8.45 -4.75 -4.14
CA ALA A 44 9.82 -4.73 -4.64
C ALA A 44 10.46 -6.12 -4.55
N TYR A 45 11.49 -6.32 -5.36
CA TYR A 45 12.17 -7.58 -5.54
C TYR A 45 13.68 -7.37 -5.50
N GLN A 46 14.42 -8.38 -5.05
CA GLN A 46 15.87 -8.39 -5.02
C GLN A 46 16.40 -9.79 -5.37
N GLU A 47 17.43 -9.85 -6.20
CA GLU A 47 18.20 -11.08 -6.44
C GLU A 47 19.18 -11.34 -5.29
N VAL A 48 19.29 -12.60 -4.85
CA VAL A 48 20.27 -13.03 -3.84
C VAL A 48 21.21 -14.05 -4.50
N PRO A 49 22.40 -13.61 -4.99
CA PRO A 49 23.32 -14.45 -5.75
C PRO A 49 23.91 -15.58 -4.91
N ASP A 50 24.29 -15.29 -3.66
CA ASP A 50 24.98 -16.26 -2.80
C ASP A 50 24.05 -17.30 -2.17
N GLY A 51 22.73 -17.14 -2.29
CA GLY A 51 21.73 -18.06 -1.73
C GLY A 51 21.76 -18.20 -0.20
N ARG A 52 22.50 -17.34 0.51
CA ARG A 52 22.62 -17.31 1.97
C ARG A 52 21.74 -16.22 2.55
N GLU A 53 21.11 -16.48 3.70
CA GLU A 53 20.25 -15.52 4.40
C GLU A 53 20.98 -14.23 4.83
N GLU A 54 22.28 -14.31 5.06
CA GLU A 54 23.12 -13.20 5.52
C GLU A 54 23.70 -12.36 4.37
N SER A 55 23.48 -12.75 3.12
CA SER A 55 23.99 -12.01 1.96
C SER A 55 23.25 -10.67 1.83
N LEU A 56 24.00 -9.61 1.51
CA LEU A 56 23.45 -8.27 1.27
C LEU A 56 22.52 -8.25 0.04
N GLY A 57 22.58 -9.27 -0.83
CA GLY A 57 21.81 -9.36 -2.05
C GLY A 57 22.17 -8.29 -3.09
N GLY A 58 21.45 -8.27 -4.21
CA GLY A 58 21.58 -7.27 -5.29
C GLY A 58 20.87 -5.95 -4.96
N LEU A 59 20.58 -5.13 -5.97
CA LEU A 59 19.79 -3.92 -5.74
C LEU A 59 18.30 -4.25 -5.67
N TRP A 60 17.56 -3.60 -4.77
CA TRP A 60 16.09 -3.68 -4.77
C TRP A 60 15.53 -3.00 -6.02
N GLN A 61 14.64 -3.69 -6.68
CA GLN A 61 13.95 -3.26 -7.88
C GLN A 61 12.46 -3.10 -7.59
N PHE A 62 11.90 -1.97 -7.99
CA PHE A 62 10.46 -1.76 -7.97
C PHE A 62 9.78 -2.69 -8.97
N VAL A 63 8.76 -3.42 -8.54
CA VAL A 63 8.02 -4.35 -9.40
C VAL A 63 6.66 -3.75 -9.80
N GLY A 64 5.89 -3.26 -8.83
CA GLY A 64 4.55 -2.78 -9.14
C GLY A 64 3.67 -2.41 -7.95
N HIS A 65 2.42 -2.09 -8.30
CA HIS A 65 1.34 -1.72 -7.39
C HIS A 65 0.29 -2.82 -7.34
N MET A 66 -0.28 -3.04 -6.16
CA MET A 66 -1.40 -3.93 -5.94
C MET A 66 -2.55 -3.13 -5.28
N PRO A 67 -3.56 -2.71 -6.05
CA PRO A 67 -4.72 -2.05 -5.50
C PRO A 67 -5.63 -3.05 -4.77
N LEU A 68 -6.17 -2.64 -3.64
CA LEU A 68 -7.00 -3.39 -2.73
C LEU A 68 -8.29 -2.62 -2.50
N PHE A 69 -9.41 -3.29 -2.73
CA PHE A 69 -10.72 -2.75 -2.41
C PHE A 69 -11.13 -3.18 -0.99
N ASP A 70 -11.61 -2.21 -0.22
CA ASP A 70 -12.06 -2.39 1.17
C ASP A 70 -13.56 -2.05 1.24
N PRO A 71 -14.46 -2.98 0.85
CA PRO A 71 -15.88 -2.70 0.80
C PRO A 71 -16.45 -2.43 2.20
N PRO A 72 -17.42 -1.52 2.33
CA PRO A 72 -18.16 -1.38 3.58
C PRO A 72 -18.87 -2.71 3.92
N ARG A 73 -18.95 -3.02 5.21
CA ARG A 73 -19.74 -4.17 5.67
C ARG A 73 -21.22 -3.92 5.39
N HIS A 74 -21.96 -5.01 5.20
CA HIS A 74 -23.38 -4.99 4.84
C HIS A 74 -24.25 -4.24 5.87
N ASP A 75 -23.86 -4.26 7.14
CA ASP A 75 -24.57 -3.69 8.28
C ASP A 75 -24.11 -2.28 8.67
N ASN A 76 -23.02 -1.77 8.08
CA ASN A 76 -22.44 -0.47 8.44
C ASN A 76 -23.43 0.69 8.25
N ALA A 77 -24.16 0.71 7.13
CA ALA A 77 -25.11 1.79 6.83
C ALA A 77 -26.28 1.82 7.82
N GLU A 78 -26.80 0.64 8.18
CA GLU A 78 -27.87 0.53 9.17
C GLU A 78 -27.38 0.93 10.56
N THR A 79 -26.19 0.47 10.96
CA THR A 79 -25.59 0.80 12.25
C THR A 79 -25.39 2.31 12.39
N ILE A 80 -24.83 2.98 11.38
CA ILE A 80 -24.67 4.44 11.38
C ILE A 80 -26.03 5.14 11.56
N ARG A 81 -27.06 4.71 10.83
CA ARG A 81 -28.41 5.31 10.92
C ARG A 81 -29.01 5.12 12.32
N ARG A 82 -28.88 3.94 12.90
CA ARG A 82 -29.36 3.64 14.26
C ARG A 82 -28.63 4.48 15.31
N THR A 83 -27.30 4.60 15.22
CA THR A 83 -26.50 5.41 16.15
C THR A 83 -26.88 6.89 16.09
N LEU A 84 -27.09 7.44 14.89
CA LEU A 84 -27.55 8.83 14.71
C LEU A 84 -28.94 9.06 15.32
N ASN A 85 -29.88 8.12 15.14
CA ASN A 85 -31.22 8.21 15.73
C ASN A 85 -31.22 8.17 17.26
N LEU A 86 -30.19 7.56 17.88
CA LEU A 86 -29.99 7.54 19.33
C LEU A 86 -29.31 8.82 19.86
N GLY A 87 -29.06 9.81 19.00
CA GLY A 87 -28.43 11.09 19.38
C GLY A 87 -26.91 11.03 19.46
N ALA A 88 -26.27 9.93 19.05
CA ALA A 88 -24.83 9.78 19.02
C ALA A 88 -24.27 10.03 17.61
N ASN A 89 -23.14 10.73 17.52
CA ASN A 89 -22.51 11.06 16.25
C ASN A 89 -21.45 10.03 15.85
N VAL A 90 -21.36 9.71 14.56
CA VAL A 90 -20.37 8.76 14.02
C VAL A 90 -19.32 9.53 13.23
N LYS A 91 -18.04 9.33 13.56
CA LYS A 91 -16.91 9.91 12.81
C LYS A 91 -16.07 8.81 12.19
N MET A 92 -15.83 8.90 10.89
CA MET A 92 -14.88 8.03 10.20
C MET A 92 -13.45 8.44 10.58
N ILE A 93 -12.67 7.50 11.08
CA ILE A 93 -11.24 7.67 11.34
C ILE A 93 -10.48 6.76 10.37
N THR A 94 -9.65 7.36 9.52
CA THR A 94 -8.69 6.65 8.68
C THR A 94 -7.30 7.23 8.89
N ARG A 95 -6.26 6.43 8.70
CA ARG A 95 -4.92 6.99 8.50
C ARG A 95 -4.94 7.73 7.16
N ILE A 96 -4.55 8.99 7.18
CA ILE A 96 -4.20 9.79 6.00
C ILE A 96 -2.79 9.36 5.58
#